data_AF-A0A1Q9PAK0-F1
#
_entry.id   AF-A0A1Q9PAK0-F1
#
_cell.length_a   1.000
_cell.length_b   1.000
_cell.length_c   1.000
_cell.angle_alpha   90.00
_cell.angle_beta   90.00
_cell.angle_gamma   90.00
#
_symmetry.space_group_name_H-M   'P 1'
#
loop_
_entity.id
_entity.type
_entity.pdbx_description
1 polymer ?
#
loop_
_entity_poly.entity_id
_entity_poly.type
_entity_poly.pdbx_seq_one_letter_code
_entity_poly.pdbx_strand_id
1 'polypeptide(L)'
;MLYLIAGTNRAVKLESDDVHRLESDTKKPVEEMDEEELVEAMERLGIRSISLTDEEKQLVLVVCPYCGHKNEQGITKCEKCGASV
;
A
#
# COMPACT_ATOMS: atom_id res chain seq x y z
N MET A 1 -5.30 -7.66 -7.43
CA MET A 1 -5.86 -7.67 -6.07
C MET A 1 -5.33 -6.49 -5.27
N LEU A 2 -6.06 -6.09 -4.23
CA LEU A 2 -5.73 -4.95 -3.36
C LEU A 2 -5.15 -5.46 -2.04
N TYR A 3 -3.99 -4.94 -1.63
CA TYR A 3 -3.25 -5.40 -0.46
C TYR A 3 -2.88 -4.24 0.44
N LEU A 4 -2.93 -4.45 1.76
CA LEU A 4 -2.41 -3.53 2.76
C LEU A 4 -0.95 -3.88 3.05
N ILE A 5 -0.09 -2.88 3.08
CA ILE A 5 1.32 -3.07 3.44
C ILE A 5 1.42 -3.16 4.96
N ALA A 6 2.07 -4.20 5.47
CA ALA A 6 2.21 -4.42 6.90
C ALA A 6 2.93 -3.24 7.58
N GLY A 7 2.44 -2.86 8.76
CA GLY A 7 3.03 -1.77 9.54
C GLY A 7 2.77 -0.37 8.99
N THR A 8 2.04 -0.23 7.87
CA THR A 8 1.68 1.07 7.30
C THR A 8 0.17 1.21 7.12
N ASN A 9 -0.26 2.43 6.81
CA ASN A 9 -1.63 2.71 6.40
C ASN A 9 -1.78 2.74 4.87
N ARG A 10 -0.83 2.19 4.11
CA ARG A 10 -0.80 2.25 2.64
C ARG A 10 -1.37 0.96 2.04
N ALA A 11 -2.05 1.10 0.91
CA ALA A 11 -2.44 -0.04 0.08
C ALA A 11 -1.81 0.03 -1.31
N VAL A 12 -1.58 -1.16 -1.87
CA VAL A 12 -1.10 -1.37 -3.22
C VAL A 12 -2.03 -2.29 -3.98
N LYS A 13 -2.19 -2.03 -5.27
CA LYS A 13 -2.90 -2.93 -6.18
C LYS A 13 -1.88 -3.63 -7.07
N LEU A 14 -1.92 -4.95 -7.08
CA LEU A 14 -0.97 -5.81 -7.79
C LEU A 14 -1.72 -6.81 -8.66
N GLU A 15 -1.13 -7.24 -9.77
CA GLU A 15 -1.66 -8.37 -10.54
C GLU A 15 -1.48 -9.68 -9.78
N SER A 16 -2.37 -10.65 -9.98
CA SER A 16 -2.27 -11.95 -9.28
C SER A 16 -0.99 -12.70 -9.63
N ASP A 17 -0.53 -12.60 -10.88
CA ASP A 17 0.74 -13.20 -11.31
C ASP A 17 1.93 -12.54 -10.59
N ASP A 18 1.91 -11.23 -10.43
CA ASP A 18 2.96 -10.49 -9.72
C ASP A 18 3.00 -10.81 -8.23
N VAL A 19 1.84 -11.01 -7.60
CA VAL A 19 1.75 -11.49 -6.21
C VAL A 19 2.43 -12.85 -6.08
N HIS A 20 2.10 -13.82 -6.93
CA HIS A 20 2.72 -15.13 -6.87
C HIS A 20 4.24 -15.08 -7.07
N ARG A 21 4.72 -14.18 -7.92
CA ARG A 21 6.15 -13.94 -8.11
C ARG A 21 6.80 -13.37 -6.85
N LEU A 22 6.17 -12.38 -6.21
CA LEU A 22 6.64 -11.79 -4.96
C LEU A 22 6.69 -12.81 -3.83
N GLU A 23 5.63 -13.59 -3.62
CA GLU A 23 5.56 -14.58 -2.55
C GLU A 23 6.56 -15.73 -2.79
N SER A 24 6.77 -16.10 -4.05
CA SER A 24 7.76 -17.11 -4.40
C SER A 24 9.20 -16.62 -4.21
N ASP A 25 9.51 -15.35 -4.50
CA ASP A 25 10.84 -14.75 -4.29
C ASP A 25 11.13 -14.58 -2.79
N THR A 26 10.17 -14.02 -2.06
CA THR A 26 10.36 -13.57 -0.68
C THR A 26 10.01 -14.63 0.38
N LYS A 27 9.37 -15.73 -0.03
CA LYS A 27 8.93 -16.85 0.83
C LYS A 27 7.97 -16.43 1.95
N LYS A 28 7.22 -15.36 1.72
CA LYS A 28 6.21 -14.82 2.64
C LYS A 28 5.04 -14.23 1.86
N PRO A 29 3.82 -14.24 2.43
CA PRO A 29 2.67 -13.63 1.79
C PRO A 29 2.81 -12.10 1.73
N VAL A 30 2.29 -11.48 0.67
CA VAL A 30 2.41 -10.03 0.44
C VAL A 30 1.83 -9.20 1.60
N GLU A 31 0.79 -9.70 2.25
CA GLU A 31 0.12 -9.06 3.40
C GLU A 31 0.99 -8.97 4.66
N GLU A 32 2.02 -9.81 4.76
CA GLU A 32 2.96 -9.83 5.89
C GLU A 32 4.25 -9.06 5.58
N MET A 33 4.40 -8.56 4.35
CA MET A 33 5.57 -7.78 3.95
C MET A 33 5.43 -6.34 4.45
N ASP A 34 6.51 -5.81 5.03
CA ASP A 34 6.60 -4.38 5.29
C ASP A 34 6.85 -3.58 4.01
N GLU A 35 6.84 -2.25 4.13
CA GLU A 35 6.99 -1.35 2.99
C GLU A 35 8.36 -1.49 2.31
N GLU A 36 9.43 -1.65 3.08
CA GLU A 36 10.79 -1.72 2.56
C GLU A 36 10.99 -3.03 1.80
N GLU A 37 10.60 -4.14 2.41
CA GLU A 37 10.71 -5.47 1.83
C GLU A 37 9.88 -5.61 0.54
N LEU A 38 8.68 -5.02 0.52
CA LEU A 38 7.82 -5.03 -0.65
C LEU A 38 8.40 -4.20 -1.79
N VAL A 39 8.90 -3.00 -1.50
CA VAL A 39 9.51 -2.12 -2.51
C VAL A 39 10.75 -2.78 -3.11
N GLU A 40 11.64 -3.32 -2.28
CA GLU A 40 12.85 -4.01 -2.77
C GLU A 40 12.53 -5.20 -3.67
N ALA A 41 11.56 -6.02 -3.30
CA ALA A 41 11.15 -7.19 -4.08
C ALA A 41 10.50 -6.77 -5.40
N MET A 42 9.66 -5.73 -5.39
CA MET A 42 9.05 -5.19 -6.59
C MET A 42 10.10 -4.62 -7.56
N GLU A 43 11.08 -3.85 -7.07
CA GLU A 43 12.17 -3.33 -7.88
C GLU A 43 13.02 -4.44 -8.50
N ARG A 44 13.38 -5.45 -7.70
CA ARG A 44 14.18 -6.60 -8.14
C ARG A 44 13.49 -7.43 -9.22
N LEU A 45 12.17 -7.59 -9.12
CA LEU A 45 11.36 -8.38 -10.05
C LEU A 45 10.80 -7.54 -11.22
N GLY A 46 11.04 -6.22 -11.22
CA GLY A 46 10.51 -5.29 -12.21
C GLY A 46 8.99 -5.15 -12.16
N ILE A 47 8.37 -5.40 -11.00
CA ILE A 47 6.92 -5.34 -10.78
C ILE A 47 6.52 -3.90 -10.53
N ARG A 48 5.43 -3.46 -11.16
CA ARG A 48 4.86 -2.12 -10.96
C ARG A 48 3.50 -2.24 -10.32
N SER A 49 3.23 -1.40 -9.33
CA SER A 49 1.89 -1.29 -8.77
C SER A 49 0.93 -0.68 -9.79
N ILE A 50 -0.31 -1.13 -9.72
CA ILE A 50 -1.43 -0.58 -10.48
C ILE A 50 -1.98 0.60 -9.69
N SER A 51 -2.31 1.68 -10.38
CA SER A 51 -3.00 2.81 -9.78
C SER A 51 -4.36 2.38 -9.22
N LEU A 52 -4.67 2.84 -8.00
CA LEU A 52 -5.98 2.66 -7.40
C LEU A 52 -7.03 3.51 -8.12
N THR A 53 -8.20 2.92 -8.38
CA THR A 53 -9.40 3.67 -8.76
C THR A 53 -9.90 4.51 -7.57
N ASP A 54 -10.70 5.54 -7.81
CA ASP A 54 -11.21 6.40 -6.73
C ASP A 54 -12.10 5.61 -5.76
N GLU A 55 -12.86 4.63 -6.26
CA GLU A 55 -13.62 3.68 -5.44
C GLU A 55 -12.71 2.83 -4.54
N GLU A 56 -11.58 2.34 -5.06
CA GLU A 56 -10.60 1.57 -4.28
C GLU A 56 -9.85 2.44 -3.25
N LYS A 57 -9.59 3.71 -3.56
CA LYS A 57 -9.01 4.66 -2.58
C LYS A 57 -9.97 4.93 -1.42
N GLN A 58 -11.28 4.87 -1.65
CA GLN A 58 -12.27 5.00 -0.58
C GLN A 58 -12.38 3.75 0.29
N LEU A 59 -12.09 2.57 -0.27
CA LEU A 59 -12.04 1.31 0.48
C LEU A 59 -10.84 1.23 1.42
N VAL A 60 -9.75 1.96 1.12
CA VAL A 60 -8.55 1.99 1.97
C VAL A 60 -8.30 3.38 2.50
N LEU A 61 -8.58 3.60 3.78
CA LEU A 61 -8.35 4.90 4.41
C LEU A 61 -6.99 4.96 5.11
N VAL A 62 -6.22 6.01 4.84
CA VAL A 62 -4.99 6.37 5.56
C VAL A 62 -5.35 7.07 6.87
N VAL A 63 -5.03 6.46 8.00
CA VAL A 63 -5.22 7.11 9.31
C VAL A 63 -4.10 8.11 9.54
N CYS A 64 -4.46 9.38 9.71
CA CYS A 64 -3.53 10.44 10.09
C CYS A 64 -2.92 10.14 11.48
N PRO A 65 -1.59 10.00 11.60
CA PRO A 65 -0.95 9.66 12.88
C PRO A 65 -1.03 10.79 13.90
N TYR A 66 -1.32 12.02 13.47
CA TYR A 66 -1.39 13.18 14.35
C TYR A 66 -2.76 13.40 14.99
N CYS A 67 -3.85 13.14 14.26
CA CYS A 67 -5.21 13.43 14.74
C CYS A 67 -6.20 12.28 14.61
N GLY A 68 -5.77 11.13 14.05
CA GLY A 68 -6.60 9.94 13.85
C GLY A 68 -7.67 10.07 12.77
N HIS A 69 -7.69 11.17 12.00
CA HIS A 69 -8.62 11.31 10.88
C HIS A 69 -8.28 10.35 9.75
N LYS A 70 -9.30 9.75 9.14
CA LYS A 70 -9.17 8.84 8.02
C LYS A 70 -9.19 9.65 6.72
N ASN A 71 -8.14 9.58 5.93
CA ASN A 71 -7.99 10.27 4.64
C ASN A 71 -7.97 9.24 3.51
N GLU A 72 -8.24 9.65 2.28
CA GLU A 72 -8.07 8.79 1.11
C GLU A 72 -6.59 8.46 0.84
N GLN A 73 -6.30 7.31 0.20
CA GLN A 73 -4.94 7.00 -0.27
C GLN A 73 -4.41 8.08 -1.22
N GLY A 74 -3.14 8.43 -1.06
CA GLY A 74 -2.44 9.41 -1.91
C GLY A 74 -2.58 10.86 -1.46
N ILE A 75 -3.35 11.14 -0.41
CA ILE A 75 -3.35 12.43 0.28
C ILE A 75 -2.00 12.62 0.98
N THR A 76 -1.35 13.77 0.77
CA THR A 76 -0.09 14.16 1.42
C THR A 76 -0.27 15.11 2.61
N LYS A 77 -1.50 15.60 2.81
CA LYS A 77 -1.88 16.48 3.92
C LYS A 77 -3.25 16.10 4.46
N CYS A 78 -3.34 15.85 5.77
CA CYS A 78 -4.58 15.49 6.41
C CYS A 78 -5.66 16.55 6.17
N GLU A 79 -6.81 16.13 5.66
CA GLU A 79 -7.94 17.00 5.31
C GLU A 79 -8.58 17.65 6.55
N LYS A 80 -8.36 17.09 7.74
CA LYS A 80 -8.89 17.60 9.00
C LYS A 80 -7.92 18.51 9.75
N CYS A 81 -6.66 18.10 9.93
CA CYS A 81 -5.71 18.85 10.76
C CYS A 81 -4.61 19.56 9.97
N GLY A 82 -4.51 19.34 8.67
CA GLY A 82 -3.50 19.95 7.80
C GLY A 82 -2.07 19.42 7.98
N ALA A 83 -1.84 18.48 8.90
CA ALA A 83 -0.54 17.84 9.08
C ALA A 83 -0.17 17.02 7.83
N SER A 84 1.12 16.98 7.49
CA SER A 84 1.60 16.09 6.43
C SER A 84 1.42 14.64 6.86
N VAL A 85 0.83 13.82 5.98
CA VAL A 85 0.54 12.40 6.23
C VAL A 85 1.19 11.52 5.18
#